data_AF-A0A3D0HE64-F1
#
_entry.id   AF-A0A3D0HE64-F1
#
_cell.length_a   1.000
_cell.length_b   1.000
_cell.length_c   1.000
_cell.angle_alpha   90.00
_cell.angle_beta   90.00
_cell.angle_gamma   90.00
#
_symmetry.space_group_name_H-M   'P 1'
#
loop_
_entity.id
_entity.type
_entity.pdbx_description
1 polymer ?
#
loop_
_entity_poly.entity_id
_entity_poly.type
_entity_poly.pdbx_seq_one_letter_code
_entity_poly.pdbx_strand_id
1 'polypeptide(L)'
;MQTVFSRRKLFAAGAGAAALASLPTAALSQLRIEITGVGANQIPVALMAMAGSAASGIDLMQIVGADLGRTGEFRLIQGEREAGSEDWVKPDMTPWAERGASVLVSGAIDRKGQDEWEIAYKLFDAASGSQLDESRFLSTDAQLRMTAHRIADRVYDKLTGLGGLFSSRIAYVNERSKQSYELVIADSDGANPKTALRSSEPIISPAWSPDGKHVAYVSFELKKPVVYVHTLSTGKRRAVANFRGNNSAPAFSPDGQKLAVALSRDGVTQLFLLNADGTGVERFSRSLAIDTEPCFSADGRYVYFTSDRGGSPQIYRQPVSGGQAERVTFGSPYAVSPSIDAKGEHLTYVSREGGKYRVCVMDLQTGQQVPVSRTNFDESPSFSPNGRMVIYATERGKRGVLATASVDGATHALLTGPMGDIREPTWGPLMTN
;
A
#
# COMPACT_ATOMS: atom_id res chain seq x y z
N MET A 1 16.53 -48.04 -36.76
CA MET A 1 15.25 -48.10 -36.03
C MET A 1 14.29 -47.11 -36.67
N GLN A 2 13.15 -47.62 -37.14
CA GLN A 2 12.26 -47.02 -38.13
C GLN A 2 11.18 -46.07 -37.52
N THR A 3 11.01 -44.93 -38.21
CA THR A 3 9.77 -44.20 -38.61
C THR A 3 8.59 -43.91 -37.66
N VAL A 4 8.37 -42.59 -37.47
CA VAL A 4 7.18 -41.72 -37.72
C VAL A 4 5.74 -42.28 -37.83
N PHE A 5 4.78 -41.46 -37.30
CA PHE A 5 3.32 -41.32 -37.54
C PHE A 5 2.39 -42.40 -36.90
N SER A 6 1.11 -42.20 -36.56
CA SER A 6 0.18 -41.09 -36.27
C SER A 6 -1.20 -41.75 -35.98
N ARG A 7 -2.03 -41.10 -35.15
CA ARG A 7 -3.50 -41.23 -34.94
C ARG A 7 -4.34 -42.06 -35.96
N ARG A 8 -5.32 -42.84 -35.45
CA ARG A 8 -6.78 -42.88 -35.81
C ARG A 8 -7.51 -44.05 -35.07
N LYS A 9 -8.54 -43.78 -34.22
CA LYS A 9 -10.02 -43.87 -34.45
C LYS A 9 -10.56 -45.34 -34.37
N LEU A 10 -11.74 -45.75 -33.85
CA LEU A 10 -13.06 -45.12 -33.61
C LEU A 10 -14.00 -46.10 -32.79
N PHE A 11 -14.77 -45.58 -31.82
CA PHE A 11 -16.20 -45.81 -31.41
C PHE A 11 -16.78 -47.16 -30.92
N ALA A 12 -17.51 -47.12 -29.79
CA ALA A 12 -18.98 -47.30 -29.70
C ALA A 12 -19.53 -46.85 -28.32
N ALA A 13 -20.82 -46.51 -28.26
CA ALA A 13 -21.49 -45.60 -27.32
C ALA A 13 -22.19 -46.25 -26.11
N GLY A 14 -22.52 -45.45 -25.08
CA GLY A 14 -23.45 -45.82 -24.00
C GLY A 14 -23.61 -44.78 -22.88
N ALA A 15 -24.63 -43.92 -23.02
CA ALA A 15 -25.44 -43.23 -22.00
C ALA A 15 -24.81 -42.60 -20.71
N GLY A 16 -24.99 -41.27 -20.60
CA GLY A 16 -25.72 -40.70 -19.45
C GLY A 16 -24.96 -40.31 -18.19
N ALA A 17 -24.30 -39.14 -18.20
CA ALA A 17 -24.25 -38.24 -17.04
C ALA A 17 -23.87 -36.84 -17.51
N ALA A 18 -24.84 -35.92 -17.48
CA ALA A 18 -24.57 -34.49 -17.65
C ALA A 18 -23.83 -34.00 -16.38
N ALA A 19 -22.50 -34.15 -16.37
CA ALA A 19 -21.66 -33.41 -15.45
C ALA A 19 -21.69 -31.94 -15.90
N LEU A 20 -22.47 -31.12 -15.20
CA LEU A 20 -22.31 -29.68 -15.18
C LEU A 20 -20.84 -29.41 -14.84
N ALA A 21 -20.04 -29.15 -15.87
CA ALA A 21 -18.71 -28.61 -15.70
C ALA A 21 -18.90 -27.23 -15.08
N SER A 22 -18.76 -27.16 -13.75
CA SER A 22 -18.49 -25.92 -13.05
C SER A 22 -17.21 -25.37 -13.67
N LEU A 23 -17.35 -24.42 -14.59
CA LEU A 23 -16.24 -23.60 -15.04
C LEU A 23 -15.60 -23.04 -13.76
N PRO A 24 -14.31 -23.27 -13.52
CA PRO A 24 -13.66 -22.63 -12.38
C PRO A 24 -13.80 -21.13 -12.59
N THR A 25 -14.57 -20.48 -11.71
CA THR A 25 -14.51 -19.04 -11.54
C THR A 25 -13.04 -18.69 -11.42
N ALA A 26 -12.52 -17.87 -12.32
CA ALA A 26 -11.16 -17.36 -12.23
C ALA A 26 -10.96 -16.87 -10.79
N ALA A 27 -10.14 -17.58 -10.02
CA ALA A 27 -9.78 -17.12 -8.69
C ALA A 27 -9.09 -15.78 -8.90
N LEU A 28 -9.79 -14.70 -8.55
CA LEU A 28 -9.26 -13.34 -8.65
C LEU A 28 -7.91 -13.33 -7.93
N SER A 29 -6.89 -12.82 -8.61
CA SER A 29 -5.51 -12.87 -8.17
C SER A 29 -5.22 -11.89 -7.02
N GLN A 30 -6.16 -11.71 -6.10
CA GLN A 30 -6.13 -10.73 -5.01
C GLN A 30 -5.33 -11.23 -3.81
N LEU A 31 -4.81 -10.30 -3.01
CA LEU A 31 -4.16 -10.65 -1.76
C LEU A 31 -5.21 -11.09 -0.73
N ARG A 32 -4.94 -12.18 -0.01
CA ARG A 32 -5.69 -12.61 1.16
C ARG A 32 -5.06 -12.02 2.41
N ILE A 33 -5.88 -11.37 3.22
CA ILE A 33 -5.47 -10.71 4.47
C ILE A 33 -5.76 -11.61 5.68
N GLU A 34 -4.76 -11.82 6.53
CA GLU A 34 -4.87 -12.49 7.82
C GLU A 34 -4.44 -11.51 8.92
N ILE A 35 -5.38 -11.06 9.76
CA ILE A 35 -5.14 -10.07 10.82
C ILE A 35 -4.85 -10.79 12.15
N THR A 36 -3.88 -10.30 12.91
CA THR A 36 -3.55 -10.76 14.26
C THR A 36 -3.30 -9.56 15.19
N GLY A 37 -3.73 -9.68 16.44
CA GLY A 37 -3.69 -8.56 17.39
C GLY A 37 -4.88 -7.62 17.24
N VAL A 38 -5.18 -6.90 18.32
CA VAL A 38 -6.21 -5.86 18.39
C VAL A 38 -5.72 -4.76 19.34
N GLY A 39 -6.15 -3.52 19.11
CA GLY A 39 -5.91 -2.42 20.04
C GLY A 39 -6.60 -2.68 21.38
N ALA A 40 -6.02 -2.18 22.48
CA ALA A 40 -6.59 -2.37 23.82
C ALA A 40 -7.96 -1.68 23.98
N ASN A 41 -8.18 -0.56 23.30
CA ASN A 41 -9.43 0.18 23.28
C ASN A 41 -9.97 0.19 21.85
N GLN A 42 -11.07 -0.52 21.61
CA GLN A 42 -11.72 -0.56 20.30
C GLN A 42 -13.01 0.26 20.32
N ILE A 43 -13.24 1.05 19.26
CA ILE A 43 -14.48 1.79 19.06
C ILE A 43 -15.51 0.84 18.44
N PRO A 44 -16.64 0.55 19.12
CA PRO A 44 -17.70 -0.28 18.55
C PRO A 44 -18.46 0.45 17.44
N VAL A 45 -18.37 -0.06 16.21
CA VAL A 45 -19.02 0.52 15.02
C VAL A 45 -20.03 -0.46 14.46
N ALA A 46 -21.29 -0.06 14.46
CA ALA A 46 -22.34 -0.76 13.75
C ALA A 46 -22.35 -0.42 12.26
N LEU A 47 -22.52 -1.42 11.42
CA LEU A 47 -22.57 -1.30 9.97
C LEU A 47 -23.84 -1.96 9.46
N MET A 48 -24.66 -1.19 8.75
CA MET A 48 -25.87 -1.69 8.09
C MET A 48 -25.64 -1.69 6.59
N ALA A 49 -25.90 -2.81 5.91
CA ALA A 49 -25.81 -2.88 4.46
C ALA A 49 -26.71 -1.80 3.81
N MET A 50 -26.20 -1.15 2.77
CA MET A 50 -26.88 0.01 2.17
C MET A 50 -28.18 -0.38 1.49
N ALA A 51 -29.21 0.46 1.61
CA ALA A 51 -30.43 0.32 0.81
C ALA A 51 -30.08 0.35 -0.69
N GLY A 52 -30.58 -0.60 -1.46
CA GLY A 52 -30.24 -0.78 -2.87
C GLY A 52 -28.97 -1.59 -3.14
N SER A 53 -28.26 -2.08 -2.11
CA SER A 53 -26.96 -2.75 -2.27
C SER A 53 -27.04 -3.98 -3.17
N ALA A 54 -28.11 -4.77 -3.08
CA ALA A 54 -28.33 -5.94 -3.93
C ALA A 54 -28.28 -5.63 -5.43
N ALA A 55 -28.69 -4.42 -5.85
CA ALA A 55 -28.69 -4.02 -7.26
C ALA A 55 -27.29 -3.74 -7.82
N SER A 56 -26.33 -3.37 -6.95
CA SER A 56 -24.96 -3.02 -7.34
C SER A 56 -24.03 -4.23 -7.47
N GLY A 57 -24.42 -5.39 -6.91
CA GLY A 57 -23.58 -6.59 -6.87
C GLY A 57 -22.36 -6.49 -5.95
N ILE A 58 -22.25 -5.42 -5.16
CA ILE A 58 -21.15 -5.17 -4.21
C ILE A 58 -21.71 -4.61 -2.89
N ASP A 59 -21.25 -5.17 -1.78
CA ASP A 59 -21.57 -4.64 -0.45
C ASP A 59 -20.51 -3.62 -0.03
N LEU A 60 -20.82 -2.34 -0.20
CA LEU A 60 -19.92 -1.24 0.18
C LEU A 60 -19.67 -1.24 1.70
N MET A 61 -20.65 -1.61 2.52
CA MET A 61 -20.53 -1.57 3.99
C MET A 61 -19.70 -2.73 4.51
N GLN A 62 -19.69 -3.86 3.81
CA GLN A 62 -18.73 -4.92 4.07
C GLN A 62 -17.29 -4.44 3.85
N ILE A 63 -17.03 -3.65 2.81
CA ILE A 63 -15.70 -3.08 2.53
C ILE A 63 -15.32 -2.03 3.58
N VAL A 64 -16.25 -1.13 3.93
CA VAL A 64 -16.06 -0.16 5.02
C VAL A 64 -15.70 -0.87 6.32
N GLY A 65 -16.41 -1.94 6.66
CA GLY A 65 -16.09 -2.75 7.83
C GLY A 65 -14.73 -3.43 7.75
N ALA A 66 -14.39 -4.03 6.61
CA ALA A 66 -13.09 -4.64 6.41
C ALA A 66 -11.95 -3.62 6.56
N ASP A 67 -12.13 -2.39 6.09
CA ASP A 67 -11.18 -1.29 6.23
C ASP A 67 -10.96 -0.91 7.69
N LEU A 68 -12.03 -0.56 8.40
CA LEU A 68 -11.98 -0.20 9.81
C LEU A 68 -11.42 -1.36 10.67
N GLY A 69 -11.82 -2.59 10.39
CA GLY A 69 -11.33 -3.77 11.11
C GLY A 69 -9.82 -3.99 10.96
N ARG A 70 -9.22 -3.64 9.82
CA ARG A 70 -7.77 -3.82 9.56
C ARG A 70 -6.88 -2.91 10.40
N THR A 71 -7.40 -1.82 10.96
CA THR A 71 -6.60 -0.98 11.87
C THR A 71 -6.47 -1.61 13.26
N GLY A 72 -7.41 -2.49 13.62
CA GLY A 72 -7.53 -3.06 14.96
C GLY A 72 -8.09 -2.08 16.00
N GLU A 73 -8.41 -0.84 15.61
CA GLU A 73 -8.99 0.20 16.46
C GLU A 73 -10.52 0.10 16.58
N PHE A 74 -11.16 -0.77 15.79
CA PHE A 74 -12.61 -0.88 15.71
C PHE A 74 -13.11 -2.29 16.00
N ARG A 75 -14.22 -2.37 16.74
CA ARG A 75 -14.99 -3.59 16.94
C ARG A 75 -16.26 -3.50 16.09
N LEU A 76 -16.39 -4.37 15.10
CA LEU A 76 -17.48 -4.30 14.14
C LEU A 76 -18.74 -5.00 14.67
N ILE A 77 -19.89 -4.35 14.49
CA ILE A 77 -21.22 -4.90 14.80
C ILE A 77 -22.01 -4.93 13.48
N GLN A 78 -22.14 -6.11 12.88
CA GLN A 78 -22.79 -6.25 11.58
C GLN A 78 -24.31 -6.26 11.70
N GLY A 79 -24.98 -5.62 10.74
CA GLY A 79 -26.41 -5.76 10.53
C GLY A 79 -26.79 -7.11 9.94
N GLU A 80 -28.01 -7.54 10.23
CA GLU A 80 -28.53 -8.83 9.76
C GLU A 80 -29.30 -8.71 8.44
N ARG A 81 -29.61 -7.48 8.03
CA ARG A 81 -30.38 -7.18 6.81
C ARG A 81 -29.89 -5.89 6.16
N GLU A 82 -30.26 -5.74 4.90
CA GLU A 82 -30.15 -4.49 4.16
C GLU A 82 -31.02 -3.40 4.80
N ALA A 83 -30.54 -2.16 4.78
CA ALA A 83 -31.32 -1.02 5.24
C ALA A 83 -32.57 -0.84 4.37
N GLY A 84 -33.72 -0.61 5.02
CA GLY A 84 -34.91 -0.10 4.32
C GLY A 84 -34.69 1.35 3.83
N SER A 85 -35.53 1.80 2.89
CA SER A 85 -35.47 3.15 2.32
C SER A 85 -35.63 4.27 3.35
N GLU A 86 -36.33 4.03 4.45
CA GLU A 86 -36.48 4.97 5.56
C GLU A 86 -35.47 4.70 6.69
N ASP A 87 -35.15 3.42 6.93
CA ASP A 87 -34.23 2.97 7.99
C ASP A 87 -32.85 3.64 7.90
N TRP A 88 -32.32 3.88 6.69
CA TRP A 88 -30.99 4.50 6.55
C TRP A 88 -31.00 6.01 6.82
N VAL A 89 -32.15 6.67 6.65
CA VAL A 89 -32.29 8.12 6.85
C VAL A 89 -32.48 8.45 8.33
N LYS A 90 -33.30 7.64 9.01
CA LYS A 90 -33.63 7.78 10.43
C LYS A 90 -33.75 6.38 11.08
N PRO A 91 -32.61 5.72 11.37
CA PRO A 91 -32.60 4.38 11.94
C PRO A 91 -33.17 4.35 13.37
N ASP A 92 -33.80 3.23 13.73
CA ASP A 92 -34.00 2.90 15.14
C ASP A 92 -32.64 2.50 15.75
N MET A 93 -32.19 3.30 16.72
CA MET A 93 -30.88 3.15 17.34
C MET A 93 -30.88 2.13 18.49
N THR A 94 -32.06 1.83 19.04
CA THR A 94 -32.24 0.94 20.20
C THR A 94 -31.51 -0.40 20.05
N PRO A 95 -31.72 -1.18 18.96
CA PRO A 95 -31.05 -2.48 18.82
C PRO A 95 -29.52 -2.36 18.68
N TRP A 96 -29.01 -1.23 18.20
CA TRP A 96 -27.57 -1.01 18.06
C TRP A 96 -26.92 -0.62 19.37
N ALA A 97 -27.57 0.26 20.13
CA ALA A 97 -27.15 0.65 21.47
C ALA A 97 -27.15 -0.56 22.42
N GLU A 98 -28.16 -1.42 22.38
CA GLU A 98 -28.24 -2.65 23.18
C GLU A 98 -27.12 -3.65 22.84
N ARG A 99 -26.67 -3.68 21.58
CA ARG A 99 -25.50 -4.47 21.13
C ARG A 99 -24.16 -3.78 21.46
N GLY A 100 -24.19 -2.62 22.11
CA GLY A 100 -23.02 -1.87 22.54
C GLY A 100 -22.30 -1.16 21.40
N ALA A 101 -23.02 -0.75 20.35
CA ALA A 101 -22.48 0.16 19.33
C ALA A 101 -22.29 1.55 19.93
N SER A 102 -21.18 2.22 19.59
CA SER A 102 -21.01 3.65 19.87
C SER A 102 -21.54 4.50 18.72
N VAL A 103 -21.46 3.99 17.49
CA VAL A 103 -21.98 4.64 16.29
C VAL A 103 -22.57 3.64 15.32
N LEU A 104 -23.42 4.12 14.42
CA LEU A 104 -23.97 3.38 13.29
C LEU A 104 -23.60 4.07 11.98
N VAL A 105 -23.09 3.31 11.02
CA VAL A 105 -22.99 3.72 9.62
C VAL A 105 -24.11 3.05 8.83
N SER A 106 -24.87 3.86 8.10
CA SER A 106 -25.93 3.38 7.21
C SER A 106 -25.96 4.24 5.94
N GLY A 107 -26.64 3.78 4.88
CA GLY A 107 -26.68 4.51 3.63
C GLY A 107 -27.59 3.88 2.58
N ALA A 108 -27.59 4.49 1.40
CA ALA A 108 -28.27 4.01 0.20
C ALA A 108 -27.35 4.10 -1.02
N ILE A 109 -27.58 3.23 -1.98
CA ILE A 109 -26.95 3.21 -3.30
C ILE A 109 -28.03 3.08 -4.37
N ASP A 110 -28.15 4.11 -5.20
CA ASP A 110 -29.17 4.23 -6.23
C ASP A 110 -28.55 4.28 -7.61
N ARG A 111 -29.05 3.45 -8.53
CA ARG A 111 -28.65 3.49 -9.94
C ARG A 111 -29.30 4.70 -10.63
N LYS A 112 -28.49 5.61 -11.19
CA LYS A 112 -28.95 6.79 -11.94
C LYS A 112 -28.83 6.63 -13.45
N GLY A 113 -27.95 5.74 -13.90
CA GLY A 113 -27.71 5.47 -15.33
C GLY A 113 -27.15 4.07 -15.57
N GLN A 114 -26.70 3.81 -16.79
CA GLN A 114 -26.15 2.48 -17.14
C GLN A 114 -24.89 2.14 -16.34
N ASP A 115 -24.03 3.12 -16.07
CA ASP A 115 -22.78 2.99 -15.30
C ASP A 115 -22.64 4.16 -14.32
N GLU A 116 -23.76 4.59 -13.74
CA GLU A 116 -23.79 5.75 -12.83
C GLU A 116 -24.62 5.41 -11.59
N TRP A 117 -23.99 5.60 -10.45
CA TRP A 117 -24.53 5.35 -9.11
C TRP A 117 -24.43 6.62 -8.28
N GLU A 118 -25.48 6.88 -7.51
CA GLU A 118 -25.43 7.81 -6.39
C GLU A 118 -25.33 6.99 -5.09
N ILE A 119 -24.32 7.27 -4.28
CA ILE A 119 -24.09 6.62 -2.98
C ILE A 119 -24.23 7.69 -1.92
N ALA A 120 -25.15 7.50 -0.98
CA ALA A 120 -25.31 8.35 0.19
C ALA A 120 -25.02 7.55 1.45
N TYR A 121 -24.24 8.10 2.38
CA TYR A 121 -24.10 7.50 3.71
C TYR A 121 -24.30 8.54 4.80
N LYS A 122 -24.63 8.04 5.99
CA LYS A 122 -24.72 8.78 7.23
C LYS A 122 -24.03 8.03 8.36
N LEU A 123 -23.46 8.79 9.28
CA LEU A 123 -22.90 8.31 10.55
C LEU A 123 -23.75 8.87 11.68
N PHE A 124 -24.21 8.00 12.58
CA PHE A 124 -25.04 8.37 13.72
C PHE A 124 -24.36 7.99 15.04
N ASP A 125 -24.54 8.81 16.06
CA ASP A 125 -24.23 8.46 17.43
C ASP A 125 -25.29 7.48 17.98
N ALA A 126 -24.85 6.34 18.52
CA ALA A 126 -25.76 5.28 18.93
C ALA A 126 -26.58 5.58 20.18
N ALA A 127 -26.08 6.44 21.07
CA ALA A 127 -26.74 6.78 22.31
C ALA A 127 -27.82 7.86 22.13
N SER A 128 -27.51 8.89 21.35
CA SER A 128 -28.38 10.05 21.12
C SER A 128 -29.21 9.96 19.84
N GLY A 129 -28.79 9.13 18.89
CA GLY A 129 -29.35 9.11 17.54
C GLY A 129 -29.03 10.36 16.71
N SER A 130 -28.13 11.23 17.18
CA SER A 130 -27.72 12.41 16.43
C SER A 130 -26.86 12.03 15.22
N GLN A 131 -27.04 12.75 14.11
CA GLN A 131 -26.22 12.58 12.93
C GLN A 131 -24.88 13.28 13.13
N LEU A 132 -23.79 12.53 13.04
CA LEU A 132 -22.42 13.01 13.20
C LEU A 132 -21.78 13.44 11.88
N ASP A 133 -22.12 12.75 10.79
CA ASP A 133 -21.59 13.02 9.45
C ASP A 133 -22.52 12.50 8.34
N GLU A 134 -22.41 13.08 7.14
CA GLU A 134 -23.07 12.61 5.92
C GLU A 134 -22.26 12.97 4.68
N SER A 135 -22.41 12.18 3.61
CA SER A 135 -21.88 12.54 2.29
C SER A 135 -22.65 11.84 1.17
N ARG A 136 -22.56 12.41 -0.03
CA ARG A 136 -22.99 11.78 -1.29
C ARG A 136 -21.82 11.65 -2.25
N PHE A 137 -21.84 10.60 -3.05
CA PHE A 137 -20.85 10.32 -4.08
C PHE A 137 -21.57 9.95 -5.38
N LEU A 138 -21.06 10.46 -6.48
CA LEU A 138 -21.35 9.91 -7.80
C LEU A 138 -20.22 8.95 -8.16
N SER A 139 -20.55 7.78 -8.70
CA SER A 139 -19.56 6.75 -9.02
C SER A 139 -20.00 5.89 -10.20
N THR A 140 -19.02 5.37 -10.92
CA THR A 140 -19.23 4.27 -11.87
C THR A 140 -19.06 2.91 -11.20
N ASP A 141 -19.44 1.83 -11.88
CA ASP A 141 -19.22 0.43 -11.44
C ASP A 141 -17.75 0.22 -11.01
N ALA A 142 -16.81 0.74 -11.81
CA ALA A 142 -15.39 0.63 -11.56
C ALA A 142 -14.88 1.42 -10.33
N GLN A 143 -15.68 2.37 -9.83
CA GLN A 143 -15.32 3.25 -8.72
C GLN A 143 -16.00 2.86 -7.40
N LEU A 144 -17.04 2.01 -7.40
CA LEU A 144 -17.82 1.66 -6.20
C LEU A 144 -16.95 1.22 -5.02
N ARG A 145 -15.95 0.38 -5.26
CA ARG A 145 -15.02 -0.07 -4.21
C ARG A 145 -14.17 1.08 -3.65
N MET A 146 -13.64 1.95 -4.51
CA MET A 146 -12.90 3.13 -4.06
C MET A 146 -13.80 4.10 -3.29
N THR A 147 -15.09 4.18 -3.64
CA THR A 147 -16.08 4.94 -2.88
C THR A 147 -16.32 4.35 -1.50
N ALA A 148 -16.35 3.02 -1.34
CA ALA A 148 -16.38 2.39 -0.02
C ALA A 148 -15.16 2.77 0.83
N HIS A 149 -13.96 2.73 0.26
CA HIS A 149 -12.73 3.15 0.95
C HIS A 149 -12.79 4.62 1.40
N ARG A 150 -13.41 5.50 0.60
CA ARG A 150 -13.62 6.91 0.98
C ARG A 150 -14.62 7.08 2.11
N ILE A 151 -15.68 6.28 2.13
CA ILE A 151 -16.63 6.25 3.26
C ILE A 151 -15.89 5.80 4.52
N ALA A 152 -15.07 4.75 4.43
CA ALA A 152 -14.26 4.27 5.53
C ALA A 152 -13.30 5.35 6.05
N ASP A 153 -12.63 6.09 5.15
CA ASP A 153 -11.74 7.19 5.52
C ASP A 153 -12.47 8.30 6.29
N ARG A 154 -13.68 8.67 5.86
CA ARG A 154 -14.47 9.68 6.55
C ARG A 154 -14.94 9.20 7.93
N VAL A 155 -15.41 7.96 8.03
CA VAL A 155 -15.80 7.37 9.31
C VAL A 155 -14.60 7.29 10.26
N TYR A 156 -13.47 6.81 9.76
CA TYR A 156 -12.22 6.72 10.52
C TYR A 156 -11.76 8.08 11.04
N ASP A 157 -11.67 9.08 10.16
CA ASP A 157 -11.25 10.42 10.53
C ASP A 157 -12.23 11.08 11.50
N LYS A 158 -13.55 10.92 11.29
CA LYS A 158 -14.55 11.49 12.18
C LYS A 158 -14.47 10.93 13.61
N LEU A 159 -14.09 9.67 13.76
CA LEU A 159 -14.03 8.99 15.06
C LEU A 159 -12.66 9.10 15.74
N THR A 160 -11.59 9.35 14.98
CA THR A 160 -10.21 9.32 15.50
C THR A 160 -9.47 10.66 15.37
N GLY A 161 -9.84 11.50 14.40
CA GLY A 161 -9.12 12.72 14.03
C GLY A 161 -7.75 12.46 13.38
N LEU A 162 -7.50 11.24 12.91
CA LEU A 162 -6.18 10.81 12.42
C LEU A 162 -6.05 10.84 10.89
N GLY A 163 -7.09 11.23 10.14
CA GLY A 163 -7.08 11.25 8.67
C GLY A 163 -7.21 9.87 8.02
N GLY A 164 -7.59 9.83 6.74
CA GLY A 164 -7.80 8.60 5.98
C GLY A 164 -6.52 7.86 5.54
N LEU A 165 -6.65 6.57 5.25
CA LEU A 165 -5.60 5.72 4.67
C LEU A 165 -6.11 4.69 3.64
N PHE A 166 -7.42 4.45 3.57
CA PHE A 166 -7.99 3.33 2.84
C PHE A 166 -8.17 3.63 1.36
N SER A 167 -8.57 4.86 1.01
CA SER A 167 -8.74 5.30 -0.39
C SER A 167 -7.40 5.62 -1.06
N SER A 168 -6.40 4.79 -0.79
CA SER A 168 -5.06 4.82 -1.34
C SER A 168 -4.77 3.54 -2.11
N ARG A 169 -3.56 3.46 -2.68
CA ARG A 169 -3.05 2.27 -3.38
C ARG A 169 -1.71 1.86 -2.83
N ILE A 170 -1.32 0.62 -3.11
CA ILE A 170 0.03 0.11 -2.91
C ILE A 170 0.65 -0.24 -4.26
N ALA A 171 1.97 -0.11 -4.36
CA ALA A 171 2.75 -0.71 -5.43
C ALA A 171 3.68 -1.76 -4.84
N TYR A 172 3.91 -2.84 -5.58
CA TYR A 172 4.86 -3.90 -5.19
C TYR A 172 5.41 -4.61 -6.42
N VAL A 173 6.52 -5.33 -6.24
CA VAL A 173 7.10 -6.19 -7.27
C VAL A 173 6.67 -7.63 -7.01
N ASN A 174 6.23 -8.34 -8.05
CA ASN A 174 5.93 -9.76 -7.99
C ASN A 174 6.88 -10.53 -8.91
N GLU A 175 7.82 -11.30 -8.34
CA GLU A 175 8.68 -12.22 -9.08
C GLU A 175 7.95 -13.57 -9.26
N ARG A 176 7.37 -13.80 -10.44
CA ARG A 176 6.71 -15.07 -10.76
C ARG A 176 7.69 -16.19 -11.06
N SER A 177 8.85 -15.84 -11.60
CA SER A 177 9.98 -16.73 -11.88
C SER A 177 11.24 -15.89 -12.05
N LYS A 178 12.40 -16.54 -12.15
CA LYS A 178 13.69 -15.88 -12.39
C LYS A 178 13.74 -14.98 -13.65
N GLN A 179 12.78 -15.15 -14.57
CA GLN A 179 12.65 -14.40 -15.83
C GLN A 179 11.26 -13.75 -15.98
N SER A 180 10.56 -13.50 -14.87
CA SER A 180 9.23 -12.90 -14.91
C SER A 180 8.98 -12.04 -13.68
N TYR A 181 9.07 -10.73 -13.87
CA TYR A 181 8.86 -9.71 -12.85
C TYR A 181 7.69 -8.82 -13.27
N GLU A 182 6.85 -8.47 -12.30
CA GLU A 182 5.70 -7.59 -12.50
C GLU A 182 5.75 -6.43 -11.51
N LEU A 183 5.64 -5.20 -12.00
CA LEU A 183 5.25 -4.06 -11.14
C LEU A 183 3.73 -4.08 -11.06
N VAL A 184 3.19 -4.24 -9.85
CA VAL A 184 1.75 -4.34 -9.61
C VAL A 184 1.28 -3.16 -8.78
N ILE A 185 0.10 -2.63 -9.14
CA ILE A 185 -0.62 -1.60 -8.41
C ILE A 185 -1.93 -2.20 -7.93
N ALA A 186 -2.21 -2.12 -6.64
CA ALA A 186 -3.44 -2.61 -6.03
C ALA A 186 -4.05 -1.53 -5.12
N ASP A 187 -5.33 -1.68 -4.77
CA ASP A 187 -5.92 -0.88 -3.69
C ASP A 187 -5.19 -1.16 -2.36
N SER A 188 -5.34 -0.29 -1.36
CA SER A 188 -4.59 -0.37 -0.08
C SER A 188 -4.72 -1.71 0.63
N ASP A 189 -5.77 -2.47 0.34
CA ASP A 189 -6.05 -3.80 0.88
C ASP A 189 -5.68 -4.95 -0.06
N GLY A 190 -4.96 -4.67 -1.15
CA GLY A 190 -4.48 -5.67 -2.10
C GLY A 190 -5.52 -6.18 -3.10
N ALA A 191 -6.73 -5.63 -3.09
CA ALA A 191 -7.72 -5.88 -4.14
C ALA A 191 -7.42 -5.09 -5.42
N ASN A 192 -8.15 -5.42 -6.50
CA ASN A 192 -8.00 -4.81 -7.81
C ASN A 192 -6.54 -4.74 -8.33
N PRO A 193 -5.73 -5.82 -8.21
CA PRO A 193 -4.35 -5.77 -8.67
C PRO A 193 -4.28 -5.58 -10.19
N LYS A 194 -3.49 -4.60 -10.62
CA LYS A 194 -3.21 -4.27 -12.02
C LYS A 194 -1.71 -4.32 -12.26
N THR A 195 -1.28 -5.12 -13.24
CA THR A 195 0.11 -5.13 -13.67
C THR A 195 0.41 -3.87 -14.47
N ALA A 196 1.19 -2.94 -13.90
CA ALA A 196 1.66 -1.75 -14.59
C ALA A 196 2.80 -2.08 -15.58
N LEU A 197 3.71 -3.00 -15.22
CA LEU A 197 4.82 -3.41 -16.08
C LEU A 197 5.07 -4.91 -15.94
N ARG A 198 5.36 -5.58 -17.07
CA ARG A 198 5.91 -6.94 -17.13
C ARG A 198 7.32 -6.86 -17.70
N SER A 199 8.26 -7.56 -17.07
CA SER A 199 9.66 -7.60 -17.49
C SER A 199 10.22 -9.00 -17.34
N SER A 200 11.12 -9.38 -18.25
CA SER A 200 11.93 -10.59 -18.09
C SER A 200 13.12 -10.41 -17.15
N GLU A 201 13.43 -9.16 -16.81
CA GLU A 201 14.52 -8.73 -15.94
C GLU A 201 13.98 -8.07 -14.68
N PRO A 202 14.76 -8.01 -13.59
CA PRO A 202 14.30 -7.41 -12.34
C PRO A 202 13.75 -5.99 -12.50
N ILE A 203 12.72 -5.71 -11.69
CA ILE A 203 12.21 -4.37 -11.40
C ILE A 203 12.40 -4.20 -9.90
N ILE A 204 12.98 -3.08 -9.47
CA ILE A 204 13.21 -2.82 -8.04
C ILE A 204 12.93 -1.35 -7.67
N SER A 205 12.82 -1.10 -6.37
CA SER A 205 12.68 0.16 -5.67
C SER A 205 11.55 1.04 -6.22
N PRO A 206 10.29 0.57 -6.25
CA PRO A 206 9.16 1.41 -6.62
C PRO A 206 8.97 2.55 -5.61
N ALA A 207 8.67 3.75 -6.10
CA ALA A 207 8.38 4.94 -5.29
C ALA A 207 7.26 5.77 -5.91
N TRP A 208 6.23 6.09 -5.13
CA TRP A 208 5.10 6.91 -5.58
C TRP A 208 5.48 8.39 -5.71
N SER A 209 4.93 9.07 -6.71
CA SER A 209 4.84 10.53 -6.66
C SER A 209 3.83 10.99 -5.61
N PRO A 210 3.99 12.18 -5.02
CA PRO A 210 3.09 12.70 -3.98
C PRO A 210 1.63 12.86 -4.45
N ASP A 211 1.41 13.03 -5.75
CA ASP A 211 0.09 13.15 -6.36
C ASP A 211 -0.54 11.80 -6.77
N GLY A 212 0.17 10.68 -6.58
CA GLY A 212 -0.31 9.34 -6.90
C GLY A 212 -0.44 9.04 -8.40
N LYS A 213 0.03 9.92 -9.29
CA LYS A 213 -0.10 9.73 -10.76
C LYS A 213 1.06 8.96 -11.36
N HIS A 214 2.20 8.94 -10.68
CA HIS A 214 3.42 8.33 -11.17
C HIS A 214 4.02 7.33 -10.16
N VAL A 215 4.71 6.34 -10.70
CA VAL A 215 5.60 5.47 -9.93
C VAL A 215 6.98 5.51 -10.58
N ALA A 216 7.99 5.87 -9.82
CA ALA A 216 9.39 5.72 -10.20
C ALA A 216 9.88 4.33 -9.80
N TYR A 217 10.78 3.73 -10.57
CA TYR A 217 11.39 2.43 -10.26
C TYR A 217 12.67 2.24 -11.06
N VAL A 218 13.45 1.23 -10.70
CA VAL A 218 14.60 0.75 -11.46
C VAL A 218 14.18 -0.43 -12.31
N SER A 219 14.52 -0.42 -13.60
CA SER A 219 14.36 -1.55 -14.51
C SER A 219 15.71 -2.02 -15.03
N PHE A 220 15.86 -3.35 -15.14
CA PHE A 220 17.01 -4.02 -15.73
C PHE A 220 16.75 -4.54 -17.16
N GLU A 221 15.66 -4.16 -17.82
CA GLU A 221 15.31 -4.61 -19.18
C GLU A 221 16.44 -4.38 -20.20
N LEU A 222 17.26 -3.33 -20.00
CA LEU A 222 18.43 -3.02 -20.83
C LEU A 222 19.72 -3.71 -20.35
N LYS A 223 19.63 -4.73 -19.49
CA LYS A 223 20.75 -5.45 -18.86
C LYS A 223 21.69 -4.56 -18.03
N LYS A 224 21.18 -3.38 -17.64
CA LYS A 224 21.79 -2.42 -16.73
C LYS A 224 20.69 -1.70 -15.96
N PRO A 225 20.96 -1.18 -14.76
CA PRO A 225 19.96 -0.46 -13.97
C PRO A 225 19.65 0.90 -14.61
N VAL A 226 18.37 1.15 -14.88
CA VAL A 226 17.86 2.44 -15.39
C VAL A 226 16.66 2.86 -14.54
N VAL A 227 16.67 4.11 -14.07
CA VAL A 227 15.55 4.68 -13.33
C VAL A 227 14.52 5.22 -14.32
N TYR A 228 13.28 4.76 -14.21
CA TYR A 228 12.14 5.22 -14.98
C TYR A 228 11.14 5.93 -14.08
N VAL A 229 10.44 6.93 -14.64
CA VAL A 229 9.16 7.45 -14.13
C VAL A 229 8.06 6.95 -15.05
N HIS A 230 7.02 6.36 -14.46
CA HIS A 230 5.90 5.75 -15.18
C HIS A 230 4.59 6.43 -14.82
N THR A 231 3.92 7.00 -15.83
CA THR A 231 2.58 7.59 -15.71
C THR A 231 1.51 6.51 -15.77
N LEU A 232 0.82 6.28 -14.65
CA LEU A 232 -0.10 5.14 -14.50
C LEU A 232 -1.32 5.19 -15.43
N SER A 233 -1.84 6.39 -15.70
CA SER A 233 -3.04 6.56 -16.53
C SER A 233 -2.83 6.27 -18.01
N THR A 234 -1.59 6.41 -18.51
CA THR A 234 -1.27 6.30 -19.94
C THR A 234 -0.32 5.14 -20.25
N GLY A 235 0.31 4.55 -19.23
CA GLY A 235 1.39 3.57 -19.43
C GLY A 235 2.71 4.19 -19.91
N LYS A 236 2.79 5.52 -20.07
CA LYS A 236 3.99 6.18 -20.60
C LYS A 236 5.14 6.08 -19.60
N ARG A 237 6.31 5.66 -20.09
CA ARG A 237 7.55 5.52 -19.31
C ARG A 237 8.60 6.51 -19.82
N ARG A 238 9.29 7.19 -18.91
CA ARG A 238 10.42 8.08 -19.21
C ARG A 238 11.64 7.63 -18.41
N ALA A 239 12.76 7.37 -19.08
CA ALA A 239 14.03 7.16 -18.40
C ALA A 239 14.51 8.52 -17.85
N VAL A 240 14.76 8.58 -16.54
CA VAL A 240 15.20 9.82 -15.84
C VAL A 240 16.63 9.73 -15.32
N ALA A 241 17.16 8.52 -15.10
CA ALA A 241 18.58 8.31 -14.85
C ALA A 241 19.08 7.06 -15.59
N ASN A 242 20.06 7.26 -16.47
CA ASN A 242 20.66 6.22 -17.31
C ASN A 242 22.17 6.48 -17.48
N PHE A 243 22.86 6.69 -16.37
CA PHE A 243 24.29 6.95 -16.35
C PHE A 243 25.10 5.65 -16.30
N ARG A 244 26.41 5.76 -16.54
CA ARG A 244 27.32 4.63 -16.35
C ARG A 244 27.34 4.21 -14.88
N GLY A 245 27.34 2.89 -14.63
CA GLY A 245 27.37 2.34 -13.29
C GLY A 245 25.97 2.07 -12.74
N ASN A 246 25.82 2.18 -11.42
CA ASN A 246 24.55 2.00 -10.73
C ASN A 246 23.65 3.23 -10.90
N ASN A 247 22.34 2.99 -11.09
CA ASN A 247 21.28 4.00 -11.08
C ASN A 247 20.10 3.40 -10.29
N SER A 248 19.91 3.79 -9.03
CA SER A 248 18.94 3.10 -8.16
C SER A 248 18.22 4.01 -7.18
N ALA A 249 17.30 3.42 -6.42
CA ALA A 249 16.62 4.00 -5.27
C ALA A 249 16.03 5.41 -5.53
N PRO A 250 15.06 5.55 -6.45
CA PRO A 250 14.39 6.81 -6.67
C PRO A 250 13.50 7.19 -5.49
N ALA A 251 13.46 8.47 -5.13
CA ALA A 251 12.49 9.03 -4.20
C ALA A 251 12.04 10.43 -4.65
N PHE A 252 10.74 10.66 -4.72
CA PHE A 252 10.20 11.97 -5.07
C PHE A 252 10.33 12.95 -3.91
N SER A 253 10.59 14.22 -4.22
CA SER A 253 10.39 15.31 -3.27
C SER A 253 8.89 15.48 -2.96
N PRO A 254 8.52 16.04 -1.80
CA PRO A 254 7.10 16.20 -1.41
C PRO A 254 6.28 17.09 -2.35
N ASP A 255 6.95 18.01 -3.07
CA ASP A 255 6.33 18.86 -4.09
C ASP A 255 6.25 18.19 -5.48
N GLY A 256 6.80 16.97 -5.63
CA GLY A 256 6.84 16.20 -6.87
C GLY A 256 7.78 16.76 -7.96
N GLN A 257 8.51 17.84 -7.71
CA GLN A 257 9.33 18.51 -8.73
C GLN A 257 10.69 17.83 -8.93
N LYS A 258 11.23 17.22 -7.88
CA LYS A 258 12.54 16.58 -7.89
C LYS A 258 12.45 15.08 -7.59
N LEU A 259 13.50 14.38 -8.00
CA LEU A 259 13.83 13.01 -7.64
C LEU A 259 15.21 12.99 -7.02
N ALA A 260 15.34 12.36 -5.85
CA ALA A 260 16.60 11.87 -5.34
C ALA A 260 16.88 10.47 -5.91
N VAL A 261 18.11 10.20 -6.33
CA VAL A 261 18.56 8.90 -6.85
C VAL A 261 19.97 8.58 -6.37
N ALA A 262 20.30 7.30 -6.25
CA ALA A 262 21.64 6.81 -5.95
C ALA A 262 22.38 6.48 -7.25
N LEU A 263 23.49 7.19 -7.53
CA LEU A 263 24.31 7.00 -8.74
C LEU A 263 25.76 6.69 -8.38
N SER A 264 26.39 5.78 -9.13
CA SER A 264 27.84 5.50 -9.03
C SER A 264 28.64 6.10 -10.21
N ARG A 265 28.07 7.09 -10.90
CA ARG A 265 28.65 7.71 -12.11
C ARG A 265 30.03 8.32 -11.84
N ASP A 266 30.22 8.86 -10.63
CA ASP A 266 31.38 9.65 -10.24
C ASP A 266 32.30 8.87 -9.26
N GLY A 267 32.20 7.54 -9.21
CA GLY A 267 32.99 6.67 -8.34
C GLY A 267 32.13 5.82 -7.40
N VAL A 268 32.29 6.00 -6.09
CA VAL A 268 31.41 5.36 -5.09
C VAL A 268 29.96 5.83 -5.25
N THR A 269 29.00 5.00 -4.85
CA THR A 269 27.56 5.36 -4.94
C THR A 269 27.25 6.54 -4.04
N GLN A 270 26.65 7.58 -4.61
CA GLN A 270 26.31 8.83 -3.95
C GLN A 270 24.92 9.28 -4.38
N LEU A 271 24.34 10.22 -3.63
CA LEU A 271 23.02 10.74 -3.92
C LEU A 271 23.09 11.93 -4.88
N PHE A 272 22.13 11.99 -5.79
CA PHE A 272 21.92 13.08 -6.73
C PHE A 272 20.47 13.53 -6.70
N LEU A 273 20.26 14.83 -6.87
CA LEU A 273 18.94 15.40 -7.12
C LEU A 273 18.82 15.70 -8.61
N LEU A 274 17.67 15.43 -9.19
CA LEU A 274 17.31 15.81 -10.55
C LEU A 274 15.85 16.25 -10.59
N ASN A 275 15.45 16.95 -11.64
CA ASN A 275 14.04 17.22 -11.91
C ASN A 275 13.32 15.89 -12.22
N ALA A 276 12.02 15.82 -11.93
CA ALA A 276 11.20 14.63 -12.21
C ALA A 276 11.16 14.23 -13.71
N ASP A 277 11.69 15.07 -14.60
CA ASP A 277 11.89 14.80 -16.02
C ASP A 277 13.26 14.25 -16.43
N GLY A 278 14.20 14.11 -15.51
CA GLY A 278 15.56 13.65 -15.79
C GLY A 278 16.58 14.78 -15.97
N THR A 279 16.14 16.04 -16.05
CA THR A 279 17.04 17.19 -16.24
C THR A 279 17.60 17.71 -14.93
N GLY A 280 18.56 18.64 -14.97
CA GLY A 280 19.03 19.36 -13.77
C GLY A 280 19.77 18.48 -12.75
N VAL A 281 20.51 17.47 -13.21
CA VAL A 281 21.22 16.53 -12.33
C VAL A 281 22.31 17.24 -11.52
N GLU A 282 22.17 17.21 -10.20
CA GLU A 282 23.07 17.82 -9.24
C GLU A 282 23.52 16.78 -8.20
N ARG A 283 24.82 16.79 -7.84
CA ARG A 283 25.35 15.92 -6.79
C ARG A 283 24.95 16.44 -5.41
N PHE A 284 24.25 15.62 -4.64
CA PHE A 284 23.75 15.96 -3.31
C PHE A 284 24.70 15.55 -2.20
N SER A 285 25.09 14.27 -2.16
CA SER A 285 26.00 13.77 -1.13
C SER A 285 27.45 13.75 -1.62
N ARG A 286 28.37 14.03 -0.68
CA ARG A 286 29.83 14.09 -0.92
C ARG A 286 30.55 13.39 0.22
N SER A 287 30.64 12.08 0.14
CA SER A 287 31.37 11.22 1.07
C SER A 287 32.26 10.23 0.32
N LEU A 288 33.17 9.57 1.04
CA LEU A 288 33.94 8.43 0.53
C LEU A 288 33.22 7.08 0.77
N ALA A 289 32.02 7.15 1.33
CA ALA A 289 31.16 6.04 1.70
C ALA A 289 30.14 5.73 0.59
N ILE A 290 29.36 4.67 0.76
CA ILE A 290 28.16 4.42 -0.02
C ILE A 290 27.02 5.22 0.61
N ASP A 291 26.40 6.12 -0.14
CA ASP A 291 25.16 6.81 0.24
C ASP A 291 24.03 6.38 -0.71
N THR A 292 22.95 5.80 -0.18
CA THR A 292 21.86 5.19 -0.97
C THR A 292 20.51 5.26 -0.23
N GLU A 293 19.43 4.78 -0.86
CA GLU A 293 18.07 4.73 -0.30
C GLU A 293 17.59 6.08 0.26
N PRO A 294 17.57 7.14 -0.57
CA PRO A 294 17.10 8.44 -0.12
C PRO A 294 15.59 8.42 0.16
N CYS A 295 15.15 9.20 1.14
CA CYS A 295 13.76 9.63 1.28
C CYS A 295 13.71 11.07 1.79
N PHE A 296 12.82 11.89 1.25
CA PHE A 296 12.68 13.28 1.71
C PHE A 296 11.93 13.34 3.05
N SER A 297 12.23 14.37 3.85
CA SER A 297 11.33 14.79 4.93
C SER A 297 10.01 15.31 4.35
N ALA A 298 8.92 15.23 5.11
CA ALA A 298 7.60 15.71 4.69
C ALA A 298 7.60 17.19 4.28
N ASP A 299 8.42 18.02 4.92
CA ASP A 299 8.59 19.44 4.62
C ASP A 299 9.60 19.74 3.48
N GLY A 300 10.24 18.70 2.92
CA GLY A 300 11.23 18.82 1.85
C GLY A 300 12.56 19.47 2.26
N ARG A 301 12.78 19.76 3.55
CA ARG A 301 14.01 20.43 4.03
C ARG A 301 15.20 19.49 4.18
N TYR A 302 14.97 18.18 4.31
CA TYR A 302 16.00 17.17 4.50
C TYR A 302 15.82 15.99 3.55
N VAL A 303 16.94 15.33 3.23
CA VAL A 303 16.95 13.97 2.68
C VAL A 303 17.54 13.06 3.74
N TYR A 304 16.76 12.07 4.17
CA TYR A 304 17.24 10.93 4.94
C TYR A 304 17.75 9.86 3.98
N PHE A 305 18.76 9.10 4.38
CA PHE A 305 19.37 8.10 3.52
C PHE A 305 20.26 7.13 4.31
N THR A 306 20.51 5.97 3.73
CA THR A 306 21.43 4.96 4.26
C THR A 306 22.87 5.32 3.89
N SER A 307 23.78 5.26 4.87
CA SER A 307 25.23 5.41 4.65
C SER A 307 26.05 4.44 5.50
N ASP A 308 27.13 3.91 4.92
CA ASP A 308 28.11 3.07 5.62
C ASP A 308 29.33 3.85 6.15
N ARG A 309 29.29 5.20 6.14
CA ARG A 309 30.40 6.06 6.59
C ARG A 309 30.85 5.84 8.03
N GLY A 310 29.99 5.28 8.87
CA GLY A 310 30.29 4.90 10.26
C GLY A 310 30.77 3.45 10.43
N GLY A 311 31.07 2.75 9.34
CA GLY A 311 31.47 1.33 9.30
C GLY A 311 30.32 0.38 8.94
N SER A 312 29.19 0.47 9.67
CA SER A 312 27.96 -0.27 9.35
C SER A 312 26.92 0.65 8.69
N PRO A 313 26.04 0.14 7.80
CA PRO A 313 24.90 0.90 7.27
C PRO A 313 24.01 1.46 8.38
N GLN A 314 23.80 2.77 8.34
CA GLN A 314 23.00 3.53 9.28
C GLN A 314 22.25 4.63 8.54
N ILE A 315 21.18 5.14 9.13
CA ILE A 315 20.41 6.24 8.55
C ILE A 315 21.03 7.58 8.97
N TYR A 316 21.24 8.43 7.98
CA TYR A 316 21.69 9.80 8.12
C TYR A 316 20.65 10.74 7.51
N ARG A 317 20.71 12.02 7.85
CA ARG A 317 19.99 13.09 7.17
C ARG A 317 20.94 14.19 6.73
N GLN A 318 20.62 14.88 5.65
CA GLN A 318 21.36 16.07 5.19
C GLN A 318 20.36 17.14 4.74
N PRO A 319 20.59 18.43 5.04
CA PRO A 319 19.72 19.50 4.55
C PRO A 319 19.74 19.58 3.01
N VAL A 320 18.58 19.80 2.41
CA VAL A 320 18.44 20.05 0.96
C VAL A 320 19.15 21.32 0.52
N SER A 321 19.25 22.32 1.41
CA SER A 321 20.02 23.55 1.20
C SER A 321 21.55 23.34 1.17
N GLY A 322 22.02 22.12 1.41
CA GLY A 322 23.42 21.81 1.62
C GLY A 322 23.83 21.89 3.10
N GLY A 323 24.98 21.28 3.41
CA GLY A 323 25.47 21.14 4.78
C GLY A 323 26.10 19.78 5.01
N GLN A 324 26.49 19.52 6.26
CA GLN A 324 26.99 18.21 6.68
C GLN A 324 25.84 17.23 6.90
N ALA A 325 26.12 15.95 6.71
CA ALA A 325 25.17 14.90 7.01
C ALA A 325 25.30 14.45 8.47
N GLU A 326 24.16 14.27 9.14
CA GLU A 326 24.04 13.92 10.55
C GLU A 326 23.48 12.51 10.70
N ARG A 327 24.02 11.71 11.61
CA ARG A 327 23.50 10.36 11.89
C ARG A 327 22.20 10.47 12.68
N VAL A 328 21.21 9.66 12.30
CA VAL A 328 19.87 9.61 12.93
C VAL A 328 19.73 8.37 13.81
N THR A 329 20.18 7.20 13.33
CA THR A 329 19.97 5.93 14.04
C THR A 329 21.15 5.55 14.92
N PHE A 330 20.91 5.40 16.22
CA PHE A 330 21.93 4.97 17.20
C PHE A 330 21.53 3.71 17.99
N GLY A 331 20.23 3.40 18.06
CA GLY A 331 19.71 2.26 18.83
C GLY A 331 19.76 0.92 18.10
N SER A 332 20.46 0.82 16.96
CA SER A 332 20.63 -0.44 16.23
C SER A 332 22.03 -0.53 15.61
N PRO A 333 22.66 -1.71 15.57
CA PRO A 333 23.94 -1.91 14.89
C PRO A 333 23.83 -1.83 13.36
N TYR A 334 22.63 -1.82 12.79
CA TYR A 334 22.39 -1.74 11.36
C TYR A 334 20.99 -1.19 11.08
N ALA A 335 20.89 -0.12 10.29
CA ALA A 335 19.62 0.50 9.94
C ALA A 335 19.62 0.95 8.47
N VAL A 336 18.61 0.54 7.70
CA VAL A 336 18.49 0.79 6.25
C VAL A 336 17.05 1.01 5.81
N SER A 337 16.86 1.40 4.55
CA SER A 337 15.56 1.60 3.90
C SER A 337 14.65 2.57 4.67
N PRO A 338 15.07 3.82 4.89
CA PRO A 338 14.29 4.82 5.62
C PRO A 338 13.01 5.22 4.85
N SER A 339 11.92 5.44 5.59
CA SER A 339 10.71 6.11 5.11
C SER A 339 10.16 7.03 6.20
N ILE A 340 9.82 8.26 5.84
CA ILE A 340 9.28 9.29 6.74
C ILE A 340 7.76 9.35 6.57
N ASP A 341 7.03 9.50 7.67
CA ASP A 341 5.57 9.66 7.62
C ASP A 341 5.15 11.03 7.08
N ALA A 342 3.88 11.17 6.68
CA ALA A 342 3.38 12.39 6.05
C ALA A 342 3.43 13.63 6.97
N LYS A 343 3.54 13.44 8.29
CA LYS A 343 3.68 14.52 9.28
C LYS A 343 5.14 14.88 9.58
N GLY A 344 6.10 14.02 9.21
CA GLY A 344 7.50 14.20 9.54
C GLY A 344 7.84 13.92 11.02
N GLU A 345 6.97 13.20 11.72
CA GLU A 345 7.09 12.88 13.14
C GLU A 345 7.79 11.53 13.35
N HIS A 346 7.60 10.59 12.41
CA HIS A 346 8.11 9.23 12.53
C HIS A 346 8.97 8.81 11.33
N LEU A 347 9.97 7.98 11.64
CA LEU A 347 10.82 7.29 10.69
C LEU A 347 10.61 5.78 10.83
N THR A 348 10.23 5.10 9.77
CA THR A 348 10.26 3.64 9.69
C THR A 348 11.50 3.18 8.93
N TYR A 349 12.07 2.05 9.34
CA TYR A 349 13.30 1.50 8.75
C TYR A 349 13.46 0.02 9.07
N VAL A 350 14.37 -0.65 8.37
CA VAL A 350 14.77 -2.03 8.68
C VAL A 350 15.97 -2.00 9.61
N SER A 351 15.81 -2.58 10.79
CA SER A 351 16.87 -2.85 11.75
C SER A 351 17.36 -4.29 11.60
N ARG A 352 18.67 -4.53 11.73
CA ARG A 352 19.23 -5.89 11.81
C ARG A 352 19.88 -6.17 13.15
N GLU A 353 19.33 -7.13 13.88
CA GLU A 353 19.86 -7.60 15.16
C GLU A 353 19.77 -9.12 15.26
N GLY A 354 20.87 -9.77 15.68
CA GLY A 354 20.91 -11.24 15.82
C GLY A 354 20.57 -12.01 14.54
N GLY A 355 20.89 -11.44 13.37
CA GLY A 355 20.57 -12.02 12.05
C GLY A 355 19.12 -11.86 11.59
N LYS A 356 18.28 -11.17 12.37
CA LYS A 356 16.88 -10.89 12.04
C LYS A 356 16.77 -9.48 11.49
N TYR A 357 16.06 -9.34 10.37
CA TYR A 357 15.71 -8.06 9.76
C TYR A 357 14.28 -7.74 10.16
N ARG A 358 14.08 -6.63 10.87
CA ARG A 358 12.79 -6.22 11.43
C ARG A 358 12.50 -4.78 11.11
N VAL A 359 11.23 -4.51 10.79
CA VAL A 359 10.72 -3.14 10.73
C VAL A 359 10.66 -2.53 12.11
N CYS A 360 11.24 -1.34 12.25
CA CYS A 360 11.20 -0.48 13.41
C CYS A 360 10.59 0.87 13.06
N VAL A 361 9.88 1.48 14.01
CA VAL A 361 9.42 2.86 13.95
C VAL A 361 10.15 3.66 15.02
N MET A 362 10.67 4.83 14.64
CA MET A 362 11.34 5.78 15.51
C MET A 362 10.57 7.10 15.53
N ASP A 363 10.34 7.63 16.73
CA ASP A 363 9.91 9.00 16.96
C ASP A 363 11.10 9.95 16.74
N LEU A 364 10.99 10.88 15.80
CA LEU A 364 12.10 11.75 15.39
C LEU A 364 12.39 12.88 16.39
N GLN A 365 11.48 13.18 17.31
CA GLN A 365 11.66 14.20 18.32
C GLN A 365 12.47 13.66 19.51
N THR A 366 12.15 12.44 19.94
CA THR A 366 12.72 11.80 21.14
C THR A 366 13.85 10.83 20.81
N GLY A 367 13.90 10.31 19.58
CA GLY A 367 14.80 9.22 19.18
C GLY A 367 14.39 7.85 19.71
N GLN A 368 13.23 7.73 20.38
CA GLN A 368 12.72 6.45 20.85
C GLN A 368 12.33 5.58 19.65
N GLN A 369 12.76 4.30 19.67
CA GLN A 369 12.48 3.33 18.62
C GLN A 369 11.78 2.08 19.18
N VAL A 370 10.86 1.52 18.40
CA VAL A 370 10.13 0.29 18.74
C VAL A 370 10.09 -0.65 17.52
N PRO A 371 10.43 -1.95 17.66
CA PRO A 371 10.17 -2.92 16.60
C PRO A 371 8.66 -3.16 16.47
N VAL A 372 8.11 -2.91 15.28
CA VAL A 372 6.67 -3.04 15.03
C VAL A 372 6.31 -4.33 14.30
N SER A 373 7.28 -5.00 13.69
CA SER A 373 7.12 -6.26 12.99
C SER A 373 7.32 -7.48 13.90
N ARG A 374 6.67 -8.60 13.56
CA ARG A 374 6.82 -9.90 14.26
C ARG A 374 7.58 -10.96 13.47
N THR A 375 8.03 -10.59 12.28
CA THR A 375 8.74 -11.45 11.33
C THR A 375 10.26 -11.23 11.44
N ASN A 376 11.05 -11.87 10.57
CA ASN A 376 12.51 -11.92 10.71
C ASN A 376 13.29 -11.58 9.42
N PHE A 377 12.61 -11.40 8.30
CA PHE A 377 13.21 -11.16 6.98
C PHE A 377 12.47 -10.00 6.32
N ASP A 378 12.35 -8.91 7.07
CA ASP A 378 11.53 -7.79 6.67
C ASP A 378 12.32 -6.81 5.81
N GLU A 379 11.68 -6.29 4.77
CA GLU A 379 12.29 -5.35 3.84
C GLU A 379 11.31 -4.26 3.38
N SER A 380 11.88 -3.15 2.89
CA SER A 380 11.17 -2.05 2.22
C SER A 380 9.93 -1.54 2.96
N PRO A 381 10.07 -1.05 4.20
CA PRO A 381 8.95 -0.50 4.94
C PRO A 381 8.50 0.85 4.36
N SER A 382 7.19 1.10 4.34
CA SER A 382 6.59 2.34 3.84
C SER A 382 5.36 2.71 4.66
N PHE A 383 5.27 3.97 5.09
CA PHE A 383 4.09 4.47 5.81
C PHE A 383 2.87 4.62 4.92
N SER A 384 1.71 4.24 5.46
CA SER A 384 0.39 4.68 4.98
C SER A 384 0.25 6.22 4.96
N PRO A 385 -0.69 6.79 4.18
CA PRO A 385 -0.80 8.25 3.98
C PRO A 385 -1.01 9.07 5.26
N ASN A 386 -1.63 8.49 6.29
CA ASN A 386 -1.83 9.15 7.58
C ASN A 386 -0.77 8.79 8.63
N GLY A 387 0.22 7.97 8.27
CA GLY A 387 1.30 7.53 9.15
C GLY A 387 0.88 6.55 10.25
N ARG A 388 -0.30 5.92 10.19
CA ARG A 388 -0.77 5.01 11.26
C ARG A 388 -0.43 3.55 11.06
N MET A 389 -0.21 3.16 9.80
CA MET A 389 0.22 1.82 9.40
C MET A 389 1.52 1.88 8.62
N VAL A 390 2.31 0.80 8.69
CA VAL A 390 3.48 0.54 7.85
C VAL A 390 3.21 -0.71 7.03
N ILE A 391 3.42 -0.66 5.72
CA ILE A 391 3.50 -1.85 4.86
C ILE A 391 4.97 -2.24 4.68
N TYR A 392 5.24 -3.54 4.60
CA TYR A 392 6.57 -4.09 4.34
C TYR A 392 6.46 -5.48 3.68
N ALA A 393 7.53 -5.94 3.05
CA ALA A 393 7.63 -7.32 2.57
C ALA A 393 8.34 -8.21 3.59
N THR A 394 7.94 -9.47 3.67
CA THR A 394 8.52 -10.49 4.54
C THR A 394 8.37 -11.88 3.89
N GLU A 395 9.01 -12.89 4.46
CA GLU A 395 8.83 -14.27 4.01
C GLU A 395 7.79 -15.05 4.84
N ARG A 396 6.98 -15.86 4.16
CA ARG A 396 6.19 -16.96 4.74
C ARG A 396 6.50 -18.24 3.99
N GLY A 397 7.15 -19.20 4.65
CA GLY A 397 7.52 -20.46 4.02
C GLY A 397 8.49 -20.30 2.84
N LYS A 398 9.48 -19.40 2.95
CA LYS A 398 10.47 -19.03 1.92
C LYS A 398 9.88 -18.34 0.67
N ARG A 399 8.71 -17.75 0.81
CA ARG A 399 8.04 -16.99 -0.25
C ARG A 399 7.74 -15.59 0.26
N GLY A 400 8.09 -14.57 -0.50
CA GLY A 400 7.77 -13.19 -0.18
C GLY A 400 6.27 -12.94 -0.22
N VAL A 401 5.81 -12.25 0.81
CA VAL A 401 4.44 -11.81 1.04
C VAL A 401 4.49 -10.38 1.57
N LEU A 402 3.36 -9.69 1.51
CA LEU A 402 3.24 -8.39 2.13
C LEU A 402 2.74 -8.55 3.57
N ALA A 403 3.08 -7.57 4.40
CA ALA A 403 2.58 -7.45 5.75
C ALA A 403 2.30 -5.98 6.07
N THR A 404 1.35 -5.75 6.96
CA THR A 404 1.14 -4.44 7.56
C THR A 404 1.24 -4.54 9.08
N ALA A 405 1.71 -3.47 9.70
CA ALA A 405 1.71 -3.30 11.15
C ALA A 405 1.22 -1.90 11.50
N SER A 406 0.50 -1.75 12.62
CA SER A 406 0.28 -0.43 13.22
C SER A 406 1.60 0.12 13.75
N VAL A 407 1.74 1.45 13.79
CA VAL A 407 2.98 2.12 14.24
C VAL A 407 3.37 1.83 15.69
N ASP A 408 2.43 1.38 16.51
CA ASP A 408 2.65 0.91 17.89
C ASP A 408 2.93 -0.60 17.97
N GLY A 409 2.83 -1.33 16.86
CA GLY A 409 3.00 -2.79 16.80
C GLY A 409 1.87 -3.58 17.48
N ALA A 410 0.70 -3.00 17.73
CA ALA A 410 -0.43 -3.71 18.32
C ALA A 410 -1.15 -4.62 17.33
N THR A 411 -1.38 -4.14 16.10
CA THR A 411 -2.11 -4.84 15.04
C THR A 411 -1.17 -5.21 13.91
N HIS A 412 -1.31 -6.44 13.41
CA HIS A 412 -0.56 -6.95 12.26
C HIS A 412 -1.49 -7.60 11.26
N ALA A 413 -1.18 -7.49 9.98
CA ALA A 413 -1.83 -8.30 8.97
C ALA A 413 -0.80 -8.89 7.99
N LEU A 414 -1.02 -10.13 7.57
CA LEU A 414 -0.30 -10.75 6.46
C LEU A 414 -1.18 -10.71 5.21
N LEU A 415 -0.63 -10.19 4.12
CA LEU A 415 -1.26 -10.07 2.82
C LEU A 415 -0.59 -11.05 1.85
N THR A 416 -1.25 -12.18 1.61
CA THR A 416 -0.72 -13.30 0.82
C THR A 416 -1.33 -13.33 -0.56
N GLY A 417 -0.51 -13.31 -1.61
CA GLY A 417 -0.99 -13.31 -3.00
C GLY A 417 -0.91 -14.68 -3.68
N PRO A 418 -1.62 -14.86 -4.81
CA PRO A 418 -1.42 -16.00 -5.69
C PRO A 418 0.00 -15.98 -6.28
N MET A 419 0.44 -17.13 -6.83
CA MET A 419 1.80 -17.48 -7.30
C MET A 419 2.79 -16.32 -7.55
N GLY A 420 4.02 -16.47 -7.03
CA GLY A 420 5.12 -15.50 -7.15
C GLY A 420 5.62 -14.99 -5.80
N ASP A 421 6.81 -14.43 -5.79
CA ASP A 421 7.51 -13.90 -4.63
C ASP A 421 7.32 -12.38 -4.60
N ILE A 422 6.53 -11.89 -3.62
CA ILE A 422 6.16 -10.48 -3.52
C ILE A 422 7.20 -9.72 -2.70
N ARG A 423 7.65 -8.58 -3.23
CA ARG A 423 8.78 -7.81 -2.72
C ARG A 423 8.57 -6.31 -2.83
N GLU A 424 9.37 -5.58 -2.08
CA GLU A 424 9.59 -4.13 -2.22
C GLU A 424 8.30 -3.29 -2.33
N PRO A 425 7.38 -3.36 -1.35
CA PRO A 425 6.17 -2.55 -1.38
C PRO A 425 6.46 -1.07 -1.14
N THR A 426 5.55 -0.23 -1.66
CA THR A 426 5.44 1.17 -1.28
C THR A 426 3.96 1.57 -1.20
N TRP A 427 3.60 2.31 -0.16
CA TRP A 427 2.25 2.81 0.05
C TRP A 427 2.11 4.17 -0.64
N GLY A 428 1.14 4.28 -1.55
CA GLY A 428 0.85 5.51 -2.28
C GLY A 428 -0.02 6.48 -1.47
N PRO A 429 -0.10 7.74 -1.91
CA PRO A 429 -0.91 8.77 -1.27
C PRO A 429 -2.41 8.46 -1.38
N LEU A 430 -3.23 9.24 -0.67
CA LEU A 430 -4.68 9.22 -0.87
C LEU A 430 -5.02 9.61 -2.32
N MET A 431 -5.96 8.88 -2.91
CA MET A 431 -6.41 9.11 -4.27
C MET A 431 -7.39 10.29 -4.30
N THR A 432 -6.93 11.47 -4.72
CA THR A 432 -7.81 12.61 -4.99
C THR A 432 -8.67 12.33 -6.23
N ASN A 433 -9.94 12.72 -6.18
CA ASN A 433 -10.83 12.69 -7.36
C ASN A 433 -10.35 13.61 -8.48
#